data_AF-A0A7X4F4G9-F1
#
_entry.id   AF-A0A7X4F4G9-F1
#
_cell.length_a   1.000
_cell.length_b   1.000
_cell.length_c   1.000
_cell.angle_alpha   90.00
_cell.angle_beta   90.00
_cell.angle_gamma   90.00
#
_symmetry.space_group_name_H-M   'P 1'
#
loop_
_entity.id
_entity.type
_entity.pdbx_description
1 polymer ?
#
loop_
_entity_poly.entity_id
_entity_poly.type
_entity_poly.pdbx_seq_one_letter_code
_entity_poly.pdbx_strand_id
1 'polypeptide(L)' 'MTRPHLITAACDGACSGNPGPGGWAYLLHFDDGRVEEG' A
#
# COMPACT_ATOMS: atom_id res chain seq x y z
N MET A 1 -27.83 9.26 5.17
CA MET A 1 -26.46 9.01 5.67
C MET A 1 -25.63 8.52 4.49
N THR A 2 -24.57 9.24 4.11
CA THR A 2 -23.64 8.77 3.07
C THR A 2 -22.87 7.57 3.60
N ARG A 3 -22.64 6.56 2.75
CA ARG A 3 -21.80 5.43 3.12
C ARG A 3 -20.34 5.92 3.25
N PRO A 4 -19.57 5.44 4.23
CA PRO A 4 -18.14 5.74 4.30
C PRO A 4 -17.44 5.12 3.09
N HIS A 5 -16.41 5.79 2.59
CA HIS A 5 -15.54 5.24 1.56
C HIS A 5 -14.60 4.21 2.20
N LEU A 6 -14.57 3.00 1.66
CA LEU A 6 -13.64 1.96 2.11
C LEU A 6 -12.35 2.03 1.29
N ILE A 7 -11.21 1.97 1.98
CA ILE A 7 -9.88 1.87 1.37
C ILE A 7 -9.19 0.66 1.99
N THR A 8 -8.71 -0.26 1.15
CA THR A 8 -7.81 -1.33 1.58
C THR A 8 -6.37 -0.88 1.30
N ALA A 9 -5.54 -0.90 2.33
CA ALA A 9 -4.13 -0.55 2.22
C ALA A 9 -3.26 -1.76 2.52
N ALA A 10 -2.29 -2.03 1.65
CA ALA A 10 -1.23 -2.99 1.88
C ALA A 10 0.13 -2.30 1.73
N CYS A 11 1.12 -2.72 2.49
CA CYS A 11 2.49 -2.26 2.36
C CYS A 11 3.47 -3.40 2.64
N ASP A 12 4.64 -3.35 2.02
CA ASP A 12 5.71 -4.30 2.26
C ASP A 12 7.07 -3.59 2.23
N GLY A 13 8.00 -4.13 3.01
CA GLY A 13 9.36 -3.63 3.13
C GLY A 13 10.36 -4.76 2.88
N ALA A 14 11.39 -4.48 2.08
CA ALA A 14 12.41 -5.47 1.73
C ALA A 14 13.82 -4.87 1.87
N CYS A 15 14.78 -5.73 2.24
CA CYS A 15 16.18 -5.37 2.38
C CYS A 15 17.08 -6.36 1.63
N SER A 16 18.12 -5.86 0.96
CA SER A 16 19.14 -6.67 0.30
C SER A 16 20.29 -7.00 1.25
N GLY A 17 20.08 -7.91 2.20
CA GLY A 17 21.08 -8.38 3.18
C GLY A 17 20.76 -7.99 4.63
N ASN A 18 21.68 -8.29 5.57
CA ASN A 18 21.54 -7.96 7.01
C ASN A 18 22.87 -7.46 7.63
N PRO A 19 23.19 -6.15 7.56
CA PRO A 19 22.41 -5.07 6.96
C PRO A 19 22.61 -4.95 5.44
N GLY A 20 21.69 -4.26 4.76
CA GLY A 20 21.81 -3.93 3.34
C GLY A 20 20.85 -2.82 2.93
N PRO A 21 20.93 -2.35 1.67
CA PRO A 21 20.00 -1.35 1.14
C PRO A 21 18.56 -1.85 1.27
N GLY A 22 17.68 -0.99 1.79
CA GLY A 22 16.27 -1.28 1.99
C GLY A 22 15.37 -0.42 1.11
N GLY A 23 14.17 -0.92 0.85
CA GLY A 23 13.09 -0.21 0.17
C GLY A 23 11.74 -0.64 0.74
N TRP A 24 10.71 0.09 0.38
CA TRP A 24 9.32 -0.22 0.73
C TRP A 24 8.41 0.20 -0.41
N ALA A 25 7.22 -0.38 -0.43
CA ALA A 25 6.15 0.00 -1.34
C ALA A 25 4.78 -0.15 -0.66
N TYR A 26 3.76 0.44 -1.26
CA TYR A 26 2.37 0.35 -0.85
C TYR A 26 1.40 0.20 -2.02
N LEU A 27 0.19 -0.25 -1.69
CA LEU A 27 -0.94 -0.39 -2.59
C LEU A 27 -2.22 0.05 -1.87
N LEU A 28 -2.97 0.96 -2.50
CA LEU A 28 -4.28 1.43 -2.05
C LEU A 28 -5.35 1.00 -3.05
N HIS A 29 -6.35 0.26 -2.57
CA HIS A 29 -7.54 -0.08 -3.32
C HIS A 29 -8.73 0.69 -2.77
N PHE A 30 -9.32 1.55 -3.62
CA PHE A 30 -10.50 2.33 -3.30
C PHE A 30 -11.76 1.53 -3.63
N ASP A 31 -12.84 1.77 -2.89
CA ASP A 31 -14.14 1.11 -3.10
C ASP A 31 -14.83 1.44 -4.44
N ASP A 32 -14.36 2.47 -5.14
CA ASP A 32 -14.77 2.81 -6.49
C ASP A 32 -13.91 2.17 -7.60
N GLY A 33 -12.99 1.28 -7.21
CA GLY A 33 -12.15 0.51 -8.11
C GLY A 33 -10.87 1.20 -8.55
N ARG A 34 -10.59 2.44 -8.08
CA ARG A 34 -9.28 3.05 -8.29
C ARG A 34 -8.19 2.30 -7.52
N VAL A 35 -6.97 2.38 -8.06
CA VAL A 35 -5.77 1.80 -7.47
C VAL A 35 -4.67 2.85 -7.49
N GLU A 36 -3.95 2.99 -6.37
CA GLU A 36 -2.77 3.85 -6.23
C GLU A 36 -1.63 3.03 -5.60
N GLU A 37 -0.41 3.17 -6.11
CA GLU A 37 0.78 2.44 -5.66
C GLU A 37 2.01 3.36 -5.64
N GLY A 38 3.00 3.02 -4.81
CA GLY A 38 4.27 3.74 -4.74
C GLY A 38 5.23 3.18 -3.70
#